data_AF-A0AAV3XTD0-F1
#
_entry.id   AF-A0AAV3XTD0-F1
#
_cell.length_a   1.000
_cell.length_b   1.000
_cell.length_c   1.000
_cell.angle_alpha   90.00
_cell.angle_beta   90.00
_cell.angle_gamma   90.00
#
_symmetry.space_group_name_H-M   'P 1'
#
loop_
_entity.id
_entity.type
_entity.pdbx_description
1 polymer ?
#
loop_
_entity_poly.entity_id
_entity_poly.type
_entity_poly.pdbx_seq_one_letter_code
_entity_poly.pdbx_strand_id
1 'polypeptide(L)'
;MGANLIETLSQVKDFRKARGQRYPLWLVLLLVMMGTISGCTGYGALEEFARRHHQALVERLSIPSNRLPSDSTFPRITINIDFEDLYDVRLFTHN
;
A
#
# COMPACT_ATOMS: atom_id res chain seq x y z
N MET A 1 -15.25 12.46 12.07
CA MET A 1 -13.88 12.55 11.52
C MET A 1 -13.88 11.58 10.36
N GLY A 2 -13.78 12.07 9.12
CA GLY A 2 -13.90 11.22 7.93
C GLY A 2 -12.76 10.21 7.86
N ALA A 3 -12.97 9.10 7.15
CA ALA A 3 -11.93 8.10 6.94
C ALA A 3 -10.69 8.74 6.32
N ASN A 4 -9.52 8.49 6.89
CA ASN A 4 -8.27 8.86 6.25
C ASN A 4 -7.89 7.81 5.17
N LEU A 5 -6.92 8.16 4.32
CA LEU A 5 -6.50 7.30 3.21
C LEU A 5 -6.04 5.90 3.68
N ILE A 6 -5.35 5.82 4.82
CA ILE A 6 -4.87 4.55 5.38
C ILE A 6 -6.03 3.69 5.85
N GLU A 7 -7.00 4.29 6.56
CA GLU A 7 -8.22 3.59 6.98
C GLU A 7 -9.00 3.06 5.79
N THR A 8 -9.08 3.83 4.71
CA THR A 8 -9.75 3.40 3.47
C THR A 8 -9.02 2.21 2.83
N LEU A 9 -7.70 2.31 2.67
CA LEU A 9 -6.90 1.23 2.07
C LEU A 9 -6.82 -0.03 2.93
N SER A 10 -6.96 0.11 4.25
CA SER A 10 -6.98 -1.01 5.18
C SER A 10 -8.23 -1.88 5.04
N GLN A 11 -9.27 -1.40 4.37
CA GLN A 11 -10.48 -2.17 4.07
C GLN A 11 -10.32 -3.10 2.87
N VAL A 12 -9.32 -2.87 2.02
CA VAL A 12 -9.06 -3.73 0.86
C VAL A 12 -8.72 -5.13 1.34
N LYS A 13 -9.47 -6.12 0.85
CA LYS A 13 -9.27 -7.53 1.18
C LYS A 13 -7.87 -8.00 0.77
N ASP A 14 -7.13 -8.57 1.72
CA ASP A 14 -5.81 -9.13 1.43
C ASP A 14 -5.94 -10.53 0.79
N PHE A 15 -5.80 -10.60 -0.53
CA PHE A 15 -5.85 -11.83 -1.30
C PHE A 15 -4.59 -12.70 -1.17
N ARG A 16 -3.52 -12.19 -0.55
CA ARG A 16 -2.25 -12.93 -0.41
C ARG A 16 -2.40 -14.01 0.65
N LYS A 17 -1.77 -15.17 0.43
CA LYS A 17 -1.64 -16.21 1.47
C LYS A 17 -0.83 -15.68 2.67
N ALA A 18 -1.11 -16.16 3.88
CA ALA A 18 -0.44 -15.73 5.11
C ALA A 18 1.10 -15.67 5.01
N ARG A 19 1.74 -16.66 4.37
CA ARG A 19 3.22 -16.67 4.17
C ARG A 19 3.73 -15.49 3.31
N GLY A 20 2.88 -14.90 2.49
CA GLY A 20 3.17 -13.73 1.64
C GLY A 20 2.85 -12.38 2.28
N GLN A 21 2.19 -12.36 3.45
CA GLN A 21 1.79 -11.15 4.16
C GLN A 21 2.90 -10.65 5.10
N ARG A 22 4.05 -10.25 4.54
CA ARG A 22 5.20 -9.74 5.32
C ARG A 22 4.97 -8.35 5.92
N TYR A 23 4.05 -7.59 5.33
CA TYR A 23 3.56 -6.28 5.72
C TYR A 23 2.12 -6.16 5.21
N PRO A 24 1.29 -5.28 5.79
CA PRO A 24 -0.11 -5.16 5.39
C PRO A 24 -0.25 -4.72 3.93
N LEU A 25 -1.34 -5.16 3.26
CA LEU A 25 -1.60 -4.84 1.86
C LEU A 25 -1.71 -3.32 1.65
N TRP A 26 -2.41 -2.64 2.55
CA TRP A 26 -2.63 -1.18 2.49
C TRP A 26 -1.32 -0.40 2.36
N LEU A 27 -0.22 -0.88 2.95
CA LEU A 27 1.08 -0.21 2.87
C LEU A 27 1.60 -0.19 1.43
N VAL A 28 1.48 -1.31 0.72
CA VAL A 28 1.95 -1.38 -0.66
C VAL A 28 1.08 -0.52 -1.57
N LEU A 29 -0.23 -0.53 -1.37
CA LEU A 29 -1.14 0.32 -2.14
C LEU A 29 -0.87 1.81 -1.91
N LEU A 30 -0.60 2.18 -0.65
CA LEU A 30 -0.20 3.54 -0.30
C LEU A 30 1.11 3.94 -1.01
N LEU A 31 2.11 3.06 -1.02
CA LEU A 31 3.39 3.31 -1.71
C LEU A 31 3.22 3.43 -3.23
N VAL A 32 2.39 2.59 -3.84
CA VAL A 32 2.06 2.69 -5.27
C VAL A 32 1.42 4.05 -5.56
N MET A 33 0.43 4.48 -4.77
CA MET A 33 -0.23 5.77 -4.97
C MET A 33 0.71 6.96 -4.75
N MET A 34 1.43 7.00 -3.63
CA MET A 34 2.36 8.10 -3.33
C MET A 34 3.48 8.17 -4.37
N GLY A 35 4.04 7.02 -4.76
CA GLY A 35 5.08 6.96 -5.79
C GLY A 35 4.55 7.42 -7.14
N THR A 36 3.34 7.00 -7.54
CA THR A 36 2.69 7.46 -8.77
C THR A 36 2.47 8.97 -8.77
N ILE A 37 1.93 9.52 -7.67
CA ILE A 37 1.73 10.97 -7.50
C ILE A 37 3.08 11.72 -7.54
N SER A 38 4.15 11.09 -7.03
CA SER A 38 5.51 11.62 -7.05
C SER A 38 6.23 11.43 -8.39
N GLY A 39 5.55 10.94 -9.43
CA GLY A 39 6.11 10.75 -10.76
C GLY A 39 7.05 9.55 -10.91
N CYS A 40 7.01 8.58 -10.00
CA CYS A 40 7.81 7.36 -10.12
C CYS A 40 7.34 6.51 -11.30
N THR A 41 8.23 6.31 -12.28
CA THR A 41 7.96 5.47 -13.46
C THR A 41 8.56 4.08 -13.28
N GLY A 42 7.70 3.08 -13.08
CA GLY A 42 8.09 1.67 -12.95
C GLY A 42 8.40 1.22 -11.52
N TYR A 43 8.54 -0.10 -11.35
CA TYR A 43 8.60 -0.73 -10.03
C TYR A 43 9.92 -0.51 -9.28
N GLY A 44 11.05 -0.41 -10.00
CA GLY A 44 12.33 -0.05 -9.37
C GLY A 44 12.31 1.36 -8.77
N ALA A 45 11.63 2.31 -9.44
CA ALA A 45 11.45 3.66 -8.90
C ALA A 45 10.56 3.67 -7.64
N LEU A 46 9.56 2.78 -7.56
CA LEU A 46 8.73 2.61 -6.37
C LEU A 46 9.50 2.01 -5.19
N GLU A 47 10.37 1.02 -5.43
CA GLU A 47 11.25 0.48 -4.38
C GLU A 47 12.20 1.57 -3.87
N GLU A 48 12.82 2.32 -4.78
CA GLU A 48 13.71 3.41 -4.41
C GLU A 48 12.97 4.53 -3.67
N PHE A 49 11.74 4.84 -4.08
CA PHE A 49 10.86 5.76 -3.35
C PHE A 49 10.60 5.27 -1.92
N ALA A 50 10.19 4.01 -1.76
CA ALA A 50 9.95 3.42 -0.44
C ALA A 50 11.21 3.47 0.44
N ARG A 51 12.37 3.15 -0.12
CA ARG A 51 13.66 3.18 0.56
C ARG A 51 14.05 4.59 1.01
N ARG A 52 13.94 5.58 0.12
CA ARG A 52 14.24 6.99 0.44
C ARG A 52 13.36 7.55 1.56
N HIS A 53 12.11 7.10 1.65
CA HIS A 53 11.15 7.56 2.64
C HIS A 53 10.98 6.61 3.84
N HIS A 54 11.81 5.56 3.95
CA HIS A 54 11.65 4.49 4.94
C HIS A 54 11.51 5.01 6.38
N GLN A 55 12.41 5.89 6.80
CA GLN A 55 12.41 6.42 8.16
C GLN A 55 11.10 7.16 8.48
N ALA A 56 10.68 8.06 7.59
CA ALA A 56 9.44 8.80 7.76
C ALA A 56 8.21 7.86 7.77
N LEU A 57 8.21 6.82 6.94
CA LEU A 57 7.14 5.82 6.91
C LEU A 57 7.05 5.05 8.24
N VAL A 58 8.19 4.64 8.81
CA VAL A 58 8.24 3.94 10.10
C VAL A 58 7.77 4.85 11.24
N GLU A 59 8.30 6.08 11.31
CA GLU A 59 8.01 7.02 12.39
C GLU A 59 6.58 7.56 12.35
N ARG A 60 6.02 7.77 11.16
CA ARG A 60 4.69 8.41 11.01
C ARG A 60 3.56 7.41 10.88
N LEU A 61 3.81 6.23 10.34
CA LEU A 61 2.76 5.25 10.04
C LEU A 61 2.82 4.01 10.94
N SER A 62 3.75 3.96 11.89
CA SER A 62 3.92 2.85 12.84
C SER A 62 3.94 1.48 12.15
N ILE A 63 4.65 1.39 11.02
CA ILE A 63 4.68 0.18 10.20
C ILE A 63 5.25 -0.97 11.03
N PRO A 64 4.57 -2.13 11.11
CA PRO A 64 4.97 -3.24 11.99
C PRO A 64 6.25 -3.99 11.54
N SER A 65 6.87 -3.57 10.44
CA SER A 65 7.88 -4.33 9.71
C SER A 65 9.09 -3.45 9.39
N ASN A 66 10.29 -3.93 9.75
CA ASN A 66 11.56 -3.37 9.29
C ASN A 66 11.87 -3.68 7.81
N ARG A 67 10.89 -4.23 7.07
CA ARG A 67 11.03 -4.63 5.67
C ARG A 67 10.03 -3.87 4.80
N LEU A 68 10.56 -3.28 3.73
CA LEU A 68 9.81 -2.65 2.67
C LEU A 68 9.51 -3.64 1.52
N PRO A 69 8.50 -3.35 0.67
CA PRO A 69 8.34 -4.06 -0.58
C PRO A 69 9.52 -3.84 -1.53
N SER A 70 9.97 -4.92 -2.15
CA SER A 70 10.91 -4.89 -3.27
C SER A 70 10.19 -4.54 -4.58
N ASP A 71 10.94 -4.18 -5.61
CA ASP A 71 10.49 -3.98 -6.99
C ASP A 71 9.53 -5.09 -7.47
N SER A 72 9.86 -6.34 -7.15
CA SER A 72 9.15 -7.56 -7.51
C SER A 72 7.89 -7.81 -6.68
N THR A 73 7.70 -7.08 -5.59
CA THR A 73 6.46 -7.13 -4.80
C THR A 73 5.36 -6.32 -5.47
N PHE A 74 5.67 -5.10 -5.94
CA PHE A 74 4.69 -4.22 -6.56
C PHE A 74 3.88 -4.90 -7.68
N PRO A 75 4.49 -5.51 -8.73
CA PRO A 75 3.73 -6.17 -9.79
C PRO A 75 2.91 -7.34 -9.27
N ARG A 76 3.38 -8.10 -8.27
CA ARG A 76 2.60 -9.20 -7.69
C ARG A 76 1.31 -8.70 -7.05
N ILE A 77 1.32 -7.48 -6.53
CA ILE A 77 0.14 -6.88 -5.91
C ILE A 77 -0.72 -6.18 -6.96
N THR A 78 -0.15 -5.31 -7.78
CA THR A 78 -0.90 -4.50 -8.76
C THR A 78 -1.53 -5.33 -9.87
N ILE A 79 -0.98 -6.49 -10.23
CA ILE A 79 -1.56 -7.39 -11.24
C ILE A 79 -2.69 -8.25 -10.67
N ASN A 80 -2.63 -8.60 -9.38
CA ASN A 80 -3.56 -9.56 -8.77
C ASN A 80 -4.61 -8.89 -7.89
N ILE A 81 -4.55 -7.58 -7.71
CA ILE A 81 -5.61 -6.85 -7.01
C ILE A 81 -6.87 -6.89 -7.87
N ASP A 82 -7.97 -7.32 -7.26
CA ASP A 82 -9.26 -7.30 -7.89
C ASP A 82 -9.83 -5.86 -7.86
N PHE A 83 -10.43 -5.44 -8.97
CA PHE A 83 -10.97 -4.10 -9.09
C PHE A 83 -12.15 -3.87 -8.15
N GLU A 84 -13.04 -4.86 -8.00
CA GLU A 84 -14.19 -4.77 -7.10
C GLU A 84 -13.73 -4.73 -5.65
N ASP A 85 -12.76 -5.57 -5.25
CA ASP A 85 -12.18 -5.52 -3.90
C ASP A 85 -11.54 -4.15 -3.57
N LEU A 86 -11.02 -3.45 -4.59
CA LEU A 86 -10.48 -2.09 -4.44
C LEU A 86 -11.57 -1.00 -4.48
N TYR A 87 -12.62 -1.18 -5.29
CA TYR A 87 -13.72 -0.24 -5.45
C TYR A 87 -14.68 -0.26 -4.25
N ASP A 88 -14.93 -1.44 -3.69
CA ASP A 88 -15.86 -1.65 -2.58
C ASP A 88 -15.35 -1.10 -1.25
N VAL A 89 -14.16 -0.48 -1.21
CA VAL A 89 -13.70 0.28 -0.05
C VAL A 89 -14.71 1.39 0.25
N ARG A 90 -15.43 1.23 1.36
CA ARG A 90 -16.47 2.18 1.72
C ARG A 90 -15.80 3.42 2.31
N LEU A 91 -15.93 4.54 1.60
CA LEU A 91 -15.89 5.84 2.27
C LEU A 91 -17.04 5.81 3.28
N PHE A 92 -16.77 6.05 4.56
CA PHE A 92 -17.83 6.12 5.57
C PHE A 92 -18.80 7.24 5.18
N THR A 93 -19.87 6.90 4.47
CA THR A 93 -21.00 7.78 4.23
C THR A 93 -21.72 7.91 5.56
N HIS A 94 -21.53 9.06 6.20
CA HIS A 94 -22.30 9.47 7.37
C HIS A 94 -23.80 9.46 7.01
N ASN A 95 -24.57 8.67 7.75
CA ASN A 95 -25.99 8.94 8.02
C ASN A 95 -26.07 10.06 9.07
#